data_AF-A0A444B6Z2-F1
#
_entry.id   AF-A0A444B6Z2-F1
#
_cell.length_a   1.000
_cell.length_b   1.000
_cell.length_c   1.000
_cell.angle_alpha   90.00
_cell.angle_beta   90.00
_cell.angle_gamma   90.00
#
_symmetry.space_group_name_H-M   'P 1'
#
loop_
_entity.id
_entity.type
_entity.pdbx_description
1 polymer ?
#
loop_
_entity_poly.entity_id
_entity_poly.type
_entity_poly.pdbx_seq_one_letter_code
_entity_poly.pdbx_strand_id
1 'polypeptide(L)' 'MRVMAAPRKYPDELRERATRMAVELRQDPATKQGAIARVAEQLGMHPETLRNWVRQAEIDGGTVKPRVVV' A
#
# COMPACT_ATOMS: atom_id res chain seq x y z
N MET A 1 8.15 -21.66 -5.75
CA MET A 1 9.17 -20.60 -5.97
C MET A 1 8.88 -19.44 -5.02
N ARG A 2 9.80 -19.13 -4.09
CA ARG A 2 9.71 -17.91 -3.26
C ARG A 2 9.82 -16.70 -4.19
N VAL A 3 8.82 -15.82 -4.18
CA VAL A 3 8.88 -14.54 -4.90
C VAL A 3 10.02 -13.74 -4.29
N MET A 4 11.13 -13.67 -5.02
CA MET A 4 12.30 -12.86 -4.66
C MET A 4 11.89 -11.40 -4.88
N ALA A 5 11.36 -10.77 -3.82
CA ALA A 5 11.03 -9.36 -3.85
C ALA A 5 12.31 -8.58 -4.12
N ALA A 6 12.33 -7.87 -5.26
CA ALA A 6 13.39 -6.95 -5.65
C ALA A 6 13.84 -6.09 -4.47
N PRO A 7 15.13 -5.69 -4.38
CA PRO A 7 15.68 -4.94 -3.25
C PRO A 7 14.79 -3.74 -2.95
N ARG A 8 13.98 -3.87 -1.90
CA ARG A 8 12.91 -2.94 -1.62
C ARG A 8 13.58 -1.70 -1.06
N LYS A 9 13.51 -0.57 -1.77
CA LYS A 9 13.93 0.74 -1.25
C LYS A 9 13.27 1.10 0.10
N TYR A 10 12.23 0.36 0.48
CA TYR A 10 11.50 0.50 1.72
C TYR A 10 11.36 -0.85 2.42
N PRO A 11 11.65 -0.95 3.73
CA PRO A 11 11.48 -2.18 4.49
C PRO A 11 9.99 -2.59 4.55
N ASP A 12 9.73 -3.90 4.65
CA ASP A 12 8.37 -4.44 4.71
C ASP A 12 7.57 -3.85 5.89
N GLU A 13 8.22 -3.58 7.03
CA GLU A 13 7.61 -2.90 8.18
C GLU A 13 7.05 -1.51 7.82
N LEU A 14 7.77 -0.74 7.00
CA LEU A 14 7.31 0.57 6.55
C LEU A 14 6.12 0.42 5.60
N ARG A 15 6.14 -0.60 4.73
CA ARG A 15 5.02 -0.91 3.84
C ARG A 15 3.77 -1.28 4.61
N GLU A 16 3.86 -2.17 5.59
CA GLU A 16 2.72 -2.57 6.41
C GLU A 16 2.17 -1.41 7.23
N ARG A 17 3.06 -0.64 7.88
CA ARG A 17 2.68 0.55 8.65
C ARG A 17 1.96 1.59 7.79
N ALA A 18 2.54 1.93 6.64
CA ALA A 18 1.96 2.92 5.72
C ALA A 18 0.60 2.45 5.19
N THR A 19 0.50 1.17 4.81
CA THR A 19 -0.74 0.58 4.28
C THR A 19 -1.84 0.60 5.35
N ARG A 20 -1.51 0.20 6.59
CA ARG A 20 -2.47 0.23 7.70
C ARG A 20 -2.95 1.65 8.02
N MET A 21 -2.03 2.62 8.11
CA MET A 21 -2.39 4.02 8.34
C MET A 21 -3.27 4.58 7.22
N ALA A 22 -2.95 4.27 5.96
CA ALA A 22 -3.74 4.74 4.83
C ALA A 22 -5.15 4.11 4.80
N VAL A 23 -5.29 2.84 5.18
CA VAL A 23 -6.59 2.17 5.30
C VAL A 23 -7.41 2.78 6.43
N GLU A 24 -6.81 3.00 7.59
CA GLU A 24 -7.46 3.60 8.77
C GLU A 24 -8.01 5.01 8.45
N LEU A 25 -7.19 5.87 7.84
CA LEU A 25 -7.63 7.22 7.42
C LEU A 25 -8.65 7.20 6.26
N ARG A 26 -8.74 6.12 5.49
CA ARG A 26 -9.76 5.95 4.46
C ARG A 26 -11.11 5.48 5.03
N GLN A 27 -11.13 4.90 6.23
CA GLN A 27 -12.37 4.52 6.91
C GLN A 27 -13.14 5.76 7.38
N ASP A 28 -12.43 6.83 7.74
CA ASP A 28 -13.05 8.11 8.07
C ASP A 28 -13.43 8.88 6.80
N PRO A 29 -14.72 9.23 6.61
CA PRO A 29 -15.20 9.90 5.41
C PRO A 29 -14.68 11.34 5.26
N ALA A 30 -14.28 12.00 6.35
CA ALA A 30 -13.70 13.34 6.32
C ALA A 30 -12.23 13.32 5.90
N THR A 31 -11.46 12.29 6.28
CA THR A 31 -10.04 12.16 5.90
C THR A 31 -9.79 11.28 4.68
N LYS A 32 -10.82 10.59 4.18
CA LYS A 32 -10.76 9.71 2.99
C LYS A 32 -10.12 10.39 1.77
N GLN A 33 -10.44 11.67 1.54
CA GLN A 33 -9.84 12.46 0.46
C GLN A 33 -8.42 12.89 0.87
N GLY A 34 -7.41 12.32 0.22
CA GLY A 34 -6.01 12.65 0.50
C GLY A 34 -5.37 11.89 1.67
N ALA A 35 -6.05 10.91 2.28
CA ALA A 35 -5.47 10.00 3.29
C ALA A 35 -4.11 9.43 2.84
N ILE A 36 -4.05 8.90 1.61
CA ILE A 36 -2.83 8.33 1.04
C ILE A 36 -1.73 9.39 0.91
N ALA A 37 -2.06 10.59 0.42
CA ALA A 37 -1.08 11.66 0.26
C ALA A 37 -0.51 12.10 1.62
N ARG A 38 -1.37 12.27 2.63
CA ARG A 38 -0.96 12.65 3.99
C ARG A 38 -0.06 11.61 4.65
N VAL A 39 -0.40 10.33 4.56
CA VAL A 39 0.44 9.25 5.11
C VAL A 39 1.78 9.19 4.38
N ALA A 40 1.75 9.38 3.07
CA ALA A 40 2.96 9.38 2.27
C ALA A 40 3.90 10.53 2.67
N GLU A 41 3.37 11.75 2.84
CA GLU A 41 4.16 12.89 3.33
C GLU A 41 4.68 12.67 4.76
N GLN A 42 3.85 12.14 5.66
CA GLN A 42 4.26 11.84 7.04
C GLN A 42 5.41 10.84 7.13
N LEU A 43 5.46 9.88 6.19
CA LEU A 43 6.51 8.85 6.14
C LEU A 43 7.64 9.21 5.17
N GLY A 44 7.60 10.39 4.54
CA GLY A 44 8.59 10.82 3.55
C GLY A 44 8.64 9.93 2.31
N MET A 45 7.53 9.28 1.95
CA MET A 45 7.43 8.38 0.81
C MET A 45 6.58 8.98 -0.32
N HIS A 46 6.72 8.44 -1.53
CA HIS A 46 5.93 8.92 -2.67
C HIS A 46 4.46 8.43 -2.55
N PRO A 47 3.46 9.32 -2.73
CA PRO A 47 2.04 8.95 -2.57
C PRO A 47 1.57 7.89 -3.56
N GLU A 48 2.10 7.89 -4.78
CA GLU A 48 1.82 6.82 -5.75
C GLU A 48 2.38 5.46 -5.31
N THR A 49 3.52 5.42 -4.62
CA THR A 49 4.06 4.16 -4.07
C THR A 49 3.10 3.58 -3.03
N LEU A 50 2.59 4.43 -2.13
CA LEU A 50 1.64 3.99 -1.12
C LEU A 50 0.33 3.51 -1.74
N ARG A 51 -0.19 4.21 -2.75
CA ARG A 51 -1.38 3.79 -3.50
C ARG A 51 -1.21 2.41 -4.12
N ASN A 52 -0.05 2.16 -4.73
CA ASN A 52 0.26 0.85 -5.30
C ASN A 52 0.34 -0.24 -4.24
N TRP A 53 0.87 0.05 -3.05
CA TRP A 53 0.91 -0.92 -1.95
C TRP A 53 -0.46 -1.25 -1.37
N VAL A 54 -1.33 -0.25 -1.17
CA VAL A 54 -2.71 -0.47 -0.72
C VAL A 54 -3.44 -1.34 -1.73
N ARG A 55 -3.32 -1.05 -3.03
CA ARG A 55 -3.90 -1.86 -4.10
C ARG A 55 -3.33 -3.28 -4.12
N GLN A 56 -2.01 -3.42 -3.94
CA GLN A 56 -1.36 -4.74 -3.89
C GLN A 56 -1.79 -5.54 -2.66
N ALA A 57 -2.05 -4.88 -1.52
CA ALA A 57 -2.58 -5.52 -0.32
C ALA A 57 -4.04 -5.99 -0.51
N GLU A 58 -4.87 -5.23 -1.25
CA GLU A 58 -6.22 -5.67 -1.64
C GLU A 58 -6.17 -6.89 -2.60
N ILE A 59 -5.17 -6.95 -3.47
CA ILE A 59 -4.90 -8.08 -4.39
C ILE A 59 -4.42 -9.32 -3.61
N ASP A 60 -3.40 -9.16 -2.76
CA ASP A 60 -2.76 -10.22 -1.96
C ASP A 60 -3.72 -10.80 -0.92
N GLY A 61 -4.56 -9.95 -0.31
CA GLY A 61 -5.65 -10.35 0.58
C GLY A 61 -6.81 -11.09 -0.09
N GLY A 62 -6.71 -11.40 -1.40
CA GLY A 62 -7.61 -12.30 -2.11
C GLY A 62 -8.78 -11.66 -2.84
N THR A 63 -8.88 -10.33 -2.92
CA THR A 63 -10.04 -9.65 -3.58
C THR A 63 -9.90 -9.56 -5.10
N VAL A 64 -8.68 -9.60 -5.64
CA VAL A 64 -8.47 -9.57 -7.10
C VAL A 64 -7.39 -10.59 -7.43
N LYS A 65 -7.79 -11.71 -8.04
CA LYS A 65 -6.86 -12.71 -8.55
C LYS A 65 -5.90 -12.03 -9.54
N PRO A 66 -4.57 -12.04 -9.35
CA PRO A 66 -3.69 -11.63 -10.43
C PRO A 66 -3.93 -12.61 -11.57
N ARG A 67 -4.32 -12.07 -12.73
CA ARG A 67 -4.42 -12.85 -13.96
C ARG A 67 -3.03 -13.40 -14.25
N VAL A 68 -2.81 -14.66 -13.91
CA VAL A 68 -1.69 -15.46 -14.40
C VAL A 68 -1.81 -15.42 -15.91
N VAL A 69 -0.98 -14.61 -16.54
CA VAL A 69 -0.71 -14.75 -17.97
C VAL A 69 0.23 -15.95 -18.06
N VAL A 70 -0.35 -17.05 -18.53
CA VAL A 70 0.34 -18.30 -18.89
C VAL A 70 1.24 -18.03 -20.10
#